data_AF-A0A349BLD2-F1
#
_entry.id   AF-A0A349BLD2-F1
#
_cell.length_a   1.000
_cell.length_b   1.000
_cell.length_c   1.000
_cell.angle_alpha   90.00
_cell.angle_beta   90.00
_cell.angle_gamma   90.00
#
_symmetry.space_group_name_H-M   'P 1'
#
loop_
_entity.id
_entity.type
_entity.pdbx_description
1 polymer ?
#
loop_
_entity_poly.entity_id
_entity_poly.type
_entity_poly.pdbx_seq_one_letter_code
_entity_poly.pdbx_strand_id
1 'polypeptide(L)'
;MNNLSTDTSSYSGICTDLCKGKCCDPWWGIISYIVKKDNGLLHLQSFREELIKGIREREQRIIDRYITTENPPRHLFKSPERYNVSIENIKVIGNSLHINLRAMFAFRCQFLSEDKMCTIHPAITGGNDLRPEHCAYLGSLDARPDERGYCRIIHTAAASSGDISKIKAAIEMEQGVSERFYNEGCKSAEMAVDAVLEKLKEYVRENAPQLLSIETQKNPGRNDPCYCGSGRKFKKCHGM
;
A
#
# COMPACT_ATOMS: atom_id res chain seq x y z
N MET A 1 31.52 -1.36 -23.93
CA MET A 1 30.47 -0.32 -23.86
C MET A 1 29.44 -0.70 -24.91
N ASN A 2 28.34 -1.34 -24.51
CA ASN A 2 27.26 -1.68 -25.43
C ASN A 2 26.12 -0.70 -25.15
N ASN A 3 25.98 0.31 -26.00
CA ASN A 3 24.87 1.25 -25.93
C ASN A 3 23.62 0.58 -26.51
N LEU A 4 22.52 0.61 -25.76
CA LEU A 4 21.19 0.30 -26.28
C LEU A 4 20.72 1.47 -27.14
N SER A 5 20.15 1.18 -28.33
CA SER A 5 19.60 2.21 -29.23
C SER A 5 18.48 3.01 -28.53
N THR A 6 18.27 4.27 -28.90
CA THR A 6 17.25 5.16 -28.28
C THR A 6 15.84 4.97 -28.85
N ASP A 7 15.58 3.85 -29.53
CA ASP A 7 14.31 3.58 -30.19
C ASP A 7 13.27 3.07 -29.17
N THR A 8 11.98 3.32 -29.35
CA THR A 8 10.93 2.93 -28.37
C THR A 8 10.89 1.42 -28.11
N SER A 9 11.31 0.62 -29.08
CA SER A 9 11.52 -0.83 -28.96
C SER A 9 12.60 -1.18 -27.91
N SER A 10 13.63 -0.36 -27.78
CA SER A 10 14.75 -0.55 -26.84
C SER A 10 14.32 -0.44 -25.38
N TYR A 11 13.41 0.50 -25.05
CA TYR A 11 12.90 0.64 -23.69
C TYR A 11 12.00 -0.52 -23.26
N SER A 12 11.32 -1.18 -24.22
CA SER A 12 10.65 -2.45 -23.94
C SER A 12 11.64 -3.57 -23.62
N GLY A 13 12.78 -3.62 -24.31
CA GLY A 13 13.90 -4.52 -24.02
C GLY A 13 14.53 -4.28 -22.65
N ILE A 14 14.54 -3.05 -22.13
CA ILE A 14 14.97 -2.81 -20.75
C ILE A 14 14.06 -3.52 -19.75
N CYS A 15 12.75 -3.50 -19.96
CA CYS A 15 11.80 -4.20 -19.09
C CYS A 15 11.94 -5.73 -19.17
N THR A 16 12.07 -6.28 -20.38
CA THR A 16 12.08 -7.74 -20.60
C THR A 16 13.46 -8.37 -20.37
N ASP A 17 14.54 -7.69 -20.74
CA ASP A 17 15.88 -8.30 -20.85
C ASP A 17 16.79 -7.91 -19.68
N LEU A 18 16.69 -6.66 -19.21
CA LEU A 18 17.53 -6.13 -18.14
C LEU A 18 16.84 -6.14 -16.78
N CYS A 19 15.73 -5.41 -16.66
CA CYS A 19 14.96 -5.31 -15.42
C CYS A 19 14.26 -6.63 -15.10
N LYS A 20 13.80 -7.38 -16.12
CA LYS A 20 13.08 -8.64 -15.97
C LYS A 20 11.98 -8.51 -14.92
N GLY A 21 11.07 -7.56 -15.10
CA GLY A 21 9.93 -7.36 -14.21
C GLY A 21 10.24 -7.06 -12.73
N LYS A 22 11.50 -6.82 -12.34
CA LYS A 22 11.88 -6.56 -10.94
C LYS A 22 11.21 -5.32 -10.34
N CYS A 23 10.92 -4.31 -11.17
CA CYS A 23 10.21 -3.10 -10.73
C CYS A 23 8.71 -3.31 -10.49
N CYS A 24 8.14 -4.42 -10.99
CA CYS A 24 6.74 -4.78 -10.81
C CYS A 24 6.56 -6.08 -10.02
N ASP A 25 7.57 -6.49 -9.26
CA ASP A 25 7.57 -7.72 -8.46
C ASP A 25 8.12 -7.52 -7.02
N PRO A 26 7.26 -7.31 -6.02
CA PRO A 26 5.81 -7.12 -6.15
C PRO A 26 5.47 -5.80 -6.85
N TRP A 27 4.28 -5.75 -7.43
CA TRP A 27 3.72 -4.51 -7.95
C TRP A 27 3.11 -3.71 -6.79
N TRP A 28 3.54 -2.46 -6.61
CA TRP A 28 3.09 -1.62 -5.51
C TRP A 28 1.92 -0.72 -5.91
N GLY A 29 0.75 -1.00 -5.34
CA GLY A 29 -0.39 -0.09 -5.39
C GLY A 29 -0.26 0.96 -4.29
N ILE A 30 -0.08 2.24 -4.66
CA ILE A 30 0.09 3.33 -3.69
C ILE A 30 -1.10 4.28 -3.78
N ILE A 31 -1.76 4.53 -2.64
CA ILE A 31 -2.88 5.46 -2.53
C ILE A 31 -2.68 6.33 -1.30
N SER A 32 -2.52 7.64 -1.49
CA SER A 32 -2.60 8.64 -0.43
C SER A 32 -4.02 9.20 -0.32
N TYR A 33 -4.52 9.34 0.91
CA TYR A 33 -5.87 9.82 1.18
C TYR A 33 -6.03 10.35 2.61
N ILE A 34 -6.97 11.27 2.78
CA ILE A 34 -7.28 11.84 4.09
C ILE A 34 -8.44 11.06 4.73
N VAL A 35 -8.26 10.66 5.98
CA VAL A 35 -9.33 10.17 6.86
C VAL A 35 -9.67 11.29 7.84
N LYS A 36 -10.94 11.70 7.86
CA LYS A 36 -11.46 12.64 8.85
C LYS A 36 -12.11 11.84 9.97
N LYS A 37 -11.68 12.07 11.21
CA LYS A 37 -12.32 11.51 12.39
C LYS A 37 -12.82 12.61 13.32
N ASP A 38 -14.14 12.79 13.32
CA ASP A 38 -14.83 13.67 14.26
C ASP A 38 -14.77 13.11 15.69
N ASN A 39 -14.63 14.01 16.65
CA ASN A 39 -14.53 13.72 18.09
C ASN A 39 -13.35 12.82 18.48
N GLY A 40 -12.24 12.90 17.73
CA GLY A 40 -11.01 12.21 18.08
C GLY A 40 -11.13 10.69 18.16
N LEU A 41 -10.40 10.09 19.09
CA LEU A 41 -10.28 8.65 19.27
C LEU A 41 -11.28 8.06 20.29
N LEU A 42 -12.31 8.80 20.71
CA LEU A 42 -13.26 8.37 21.74
C LEU A 42 -13.88 6.97 21.51
N HIS A 43 -14.10 6.60 20.24
CA HIS A 43 -14.65 5.30 19.84
C HIS A 43 -13.66 4.51 18.99
N LEU A 44 -12.54 4.12 19.60
CA LEU A 44 -11.41 3.48 18.92
C LEU A 44 -11.79 2.23 18.13
N GLN A 45 -12.63 1.35 18.67
CA GLN A 45 -13.02 0.10 17.98
C GLN A 45 -13.81 0.37 16.70
N SER A 46 -14.78 1.27 16.74
CA SER A 46 -15.54 1.67 15.54
C SER A 46 -14.63 2.35 14.52
N PHE A 47 -13.68 3.17 14.97
CA PHE A 47 -12.73 3.82 14.08
C PHE A 47 -11.76 2.82 13.44
N ARG A 48 -11.33 1.79 14.19
CA ARG A 48 -10.53 0.68 13.67
C ARG A 48 -11.25 -0.03 12.53
N GLU A 49 -12.53 -0.35 12.70
CA GLU A 49 -13.35 -1.00 11.68
C GLU A 49 -13.53 -0.12 10.43
N GLU A 50 -13.72 1.19 10.62
CA GLU A 50 -13.77 2.17 9.54
C GLU A 50 -12.47 2.22 8.72
N LEU A 51 -11.31 2.24 9.39
CA LEU A 51 -10.00 2.21 8.73
C LEU A 51 -9.77 0.92 7.96
N ILE A 52 -10.10 -0.24 8.54
CA ILE A 52 -9.97 -1.54 7.87
C ILE A 52 -10.84 -1.56 6.61
N LYS A 53 -12.10 -1.13 6.73
CA LYS A 53 -13.02 -1.05 5.59
C LYS A 53 -12.45 -0.14 4.50
N GLY A 54 -11.97 1.05 4.85
CA GLY A 54 -11.39 2.00 3.89
C GLY A 54 -10.15 1.46 3.17
N ILE A 55 -9.30 0.70 3.86
CA ILE A 55 -8.12 0.04 3.25
C ILE A 55 -8.57 -1.05 2.27
N ARG A 56 -9.51 -1.90 2.67
CA ARG A 56 -10.03 -2.99 1.81
C ARG A 56 -10.76 -2.47 0.58
N GLU A 57 -11.52 -1.38 0.69
CA GLU A 57 -12.16 -0.74 -0.47
C GLU A 57 -11.14 -0.23 -1.48
N ARG A 58 -10.00 0.29 -1.00
CA ARG A 58 -8.91 0.78 -1.84
C ARG A 58 -8.13 -0.35 -2.50
N GLU A 59 -7.88 -1.44 -1.78
CA GLU A 59 -7.35 -2.69 -2.31
C GLU A 59 -8.26 -3.21 -3.44
N GLN A 60 -9.55 -3.36 -3.18
CA GLN A 60 -10.51 -3.88 -4.16
C GLN A 60 -10.57 -3.00 -5.41
N ARG A 61 -10.58 -1.67 -5.24
CA ARG A 61 -10.55 -0.73 -6.37
C ARG A 61 -9.32 -0.91 -7.26
N ILE A 62 -8.18 -1.30 -6.70
CA ILE A 62 -6.99 -1.63 -7.50
C ILE A 62 -7.23 -2.95 -8.25
N ILE A 63 -7.66 -4.00 -7.56
CA ILE A 63 -7.94 -5.31 -8.17
C ILE A 63 -8.91 -5.18 -9.35
N ASP A 64 -9.97 -4.38 -9.20
CA ASP A 64 -11.00 -4.18 -10.22
C ASP A 64 -10.52 -3.38 -11.44
N ARG A 65 -9.50 -2.51 -11.25
CA ARG A 65 -8.94 -1.69 -12.35
C ARG A 65 -7.82 -2.38 -13.10
N TYR A 66 -7.12 -3.31 -12.46
CA TYR A 66 -6.01 -4.04 -13.07
C TYR A 66 -6.54 -5.37 -13.63
N ILE A 67 -7.27 -5.26 -14.73
CA ILE A 67 -7.78 -6.38 -15.53
C ILE A 67 -7.18 -6.35 -16.93
N THR A 68 -7.09 -7.49 -17.60
CA THR A 68 -6.68 -7.56 -19.01
C THR A 68 -7.73 -6.96 -19.94
N THR A 69 -7.32 -6.56 -21.14
CA THR A 69 -8.21 -5.99 -22.18
C THR A 69 -8.96 -7.06 -23.00
N GLU A 70 -8.68 -8.34 -22.77
CA GLU A 70 -9.34 -9.46 -23.45
C GLU A 70 -10.79 -9.65 -22.97
N ASN A 71 -11.55 -10.48 -23.69
CA ASN A 71 -12.92 -10.82 -23.33
C ASN A 71 -13.07 -12.35 -23.15
N PRO A 72 -13.40 -12.85 -21.94
CA PRO A 72 -13.67 -12.09 -20.71
C PRO A 72 -12.38 -11.55 -20.06
N PRO A 73 -12.44 -10.40 -19.37
CA PRO A 73 -11.28 -9.83 -18.70
C PRO A 73 -10.84 -10.70 -17.53
N ARG A 74 -9.52 -10.75 -17.30
CA ARG A 74 -8.91 -11.47 -16.17
C ARG A 74 -8.21 -10.48 -15.25
N HIS A 75 -8.38 -10.65 -13.94
CA HIS A 75 -7.66 -9.84 -12.96
C HIS A 75 -6.17 -10.16 -12.99
N LEU A 76 -5.34 -9.11 -12.95
CA LEU A 76 -3.89 -9.24 -12.79
C LEU A 76 -3.54 -9.61 -11.35
N PHE A 77 -4.37 -9.21 -10.38
CA PHE A 77 -4.09 -9.32 -8.97
C PHE A 77 -5.20 -10.06 -8.21
N LYS A 78 -4.79 -10.79 -7.18
CA LYS A 78 -5.67 -11.21 -6.08
C LYS A 78 -5.48 -10.23 -4.92
N SER A 79 -5.63 -10.67 -3.68
CA SER A 79 -5.24 -9.89 -2.50
C SER A 79 -3.72 -9.66 -2.43
N PRO A 80 -3.27 -8.53 -1.86
CA PRO A 80 -1.86 -8.22 -1.71
C PRO A 80 -1.23 -9.09 -0.61
N GLU A 81 0.07 -9.37 -0.77
CA GLU A 81 0.87 -10.15 0.18
C GLU A 81 1.27 -9.35 1.42
N ARG A 82 1.36 -8.02 1.27
CA ARG A 82 1.79 -7.08 2.31
C ARG A 82 1.02 -5.76 2.21
N TYR A 83 0.79 -5.18 3.38
CA TYR A 83 0.16 -3.87 3.58
C TYR A 83 1.15 -2.97 4.31
N ASN A 84 1.57 -1.89 3.67
CA ASN A 84 2.37 -0.86 4.32
C ASN A 84 1.53 0.42 4.39
N VAL A 85 0.94 0.68 5.55
CA VAL A 85 0.08 1.85 5.78
C VAL A 85 0.77 2.76 6.78
N SER A 86 0.96 4.02 6.39
CA SER A 86 1.69 5.01 7.18
C SER A 86 0.92 6.32 7.27
N ILE A 87 1.15 7.06 8.35
CA ILE A 87 0.62 8.41 8.54
C ILE A 87 1.66 9.37 7.97
N GLU A 88 1.26 10.17 6.97
CA GLU A 88 2.11 11.21 6.38
C GLU A 88 2.04 12.51 7.18
N ASN A 89 0.84 12.90 7.63
CA ASN A 89 0.65 14.04 8.53
C ASN A 89 -0.70 13.95 9.26
N ILE A 90 -0.80 14.60 10.41
CA ILE A 90 -2.04 14.77 11.16
C ILE A 90 -2.30 16.27 11.36
N LYS A 91 -3.52 16.72 11.05
CA LYS A 91 -4.01 18.05 11.40
C LYS A 91 -5.15 17.94 12.39
N VAL A 92 -5.09 18.73 13.46
CA VAL A 92 -6.18 18.89 14.43
C VAL A 92 -6.97 20.14 14.05
N ILE A 93 -8.26 19.99 13.74
CA ILE A 93 -9.15 21.09 13.37
C ILE A 93 -10.37 21.04 14.27
N GLY A 94 -10.44 21.96 15.24
CA GLY A 94 -11.47 21.92 16.29
C GLY A 94 -11.42 20.59 17.04
N ASN A 95 -12.52 19.82 16.98
CA ASN A 95 -12.62 18.49 17.60
C ASN A 95 -12.38 17.33 16.62
N SER A 96 -11.78 17.59 15.45
CA SER A 96 -11.58 16.61 14.38
C SER A 96 -10.10 16.33 14.13
N LEU A 97 -9.78 15.06 13.89
CA LEU A 97 -8.49 14.63 13.37
C LEU A 97 -8.59 14.47 11.85
N HIS A 98 -7.70 15.12 11.11
CA HIS A 98 -7.52 14.91 9.67
C HIS A 98 -6.20 14.19 9.46
N ILE A 99 -6.27 12.91 9.15
CA ILE A 99 -5.12 12.00 9.10
C ILE A 99 -4.83 11.71 7.63
N ASN A 100 -3.70 12.20 7.12
CA ASN A 100 -3.25 11.84 5.79
C ASN A 100 -2.54 10.49 5.85
N LEU A 101 -3.13 9.48 5.22
CA LEU A 101 -2.61 8.12 5.15
C LEU A 101 -2.05 7.84 3.77
N ARG A 102 -0.88 7.19 3.73
CA ARG A 102 -0.35 6.53 2.54
C ARG A 102 -0.46 5.03 2.73
N ALA A 103 -1.35 4.42 1.95
CA ALA A 103 -1.50 2.97 1.89
C ALA A 103 -0.77 2.41 0.67
N MET A 104 0.14 1.47 0.92
CA MET A 104 0.84 0.71 -0.10
C MET A 104 0.46 -0.77 -0.01
N PHE A 105 0.17 -1.37 -1.15
CA PHE A 105 -0.27 -2.76 -1.28
C PHE A 105 0.72 -3.51 -2.18
N ALA A 106 1.32 -4.58 -1.69
CA ALA A 106 2.23 -5.42 -2.47
C ALA A 106 1.43 -6.51 -3.19
N PHE A 107 1.16 -6.33 -4.48
CA PHE A 107 0.46 -7.32 -5.29
C PHE A 107 1.43 -8.19 -6.08
N ARG A 108 1.11 -9.48 -6.23
CA ARG A 108 1.75 -10.36 -7.22
C ARG A 108 0.90 -10.41 -8.47
N CYS A 109 1.50 -10.05 -9.60
CA CYS A 109 0.85 -10.16 -10.90
C CYS A 109 0.74 -11.63 -11.31
N GLN A 110 -0.47 -12.10 -11.60
CA GLN A 110 -0.72 -13.46 -12.08
C GLN A 110 -0.13 -13.74 -13.46
N PHE A 111 0.25 -12.70 -14.19
CA PHE A 111 0.83 -12.78 -15.53
C PHE A 111 2.35 -12.55 -15.55
N LEU A 112 2.98 -12.44 -14.38
CA LEU A 112 4.43 -12.42 -14.29
C LEU A 112 4.92 -13.86 -14.09
N SER A 113 5.70 -14.37 -15.04
CA SER A 113 6.26 -15.73 -14.97
C SER A 113 7.34 -15.85 -13.87
N GLU A 114 7.77 -17.08 -13.60
CA GLU A 114 8.88 -17.36 -12.67
C GLU A 114 10.18 -16.65 -13.11
N ASP A 115 10.44 -16.63 -14.42
CA ASP A 115 11.55 -15.89 -15.06
C ASP A 115 11.34 -14.38 -15.11
N LYS A 116 10.28 -13.88 -14.44
CA LYS A 116 9.91 -12.47 -14.34
C LYS A 116 9.63 -11.79 -15.69
N MET A 117 9.04 -12.55 -16.60
CA MET A 117 8.53 -12.04 -17.87
C MET A 117 7.02 -11.83 -17.80
N CYS A 118 6.54 -10.71 -18.34
CA CYS A 118 5.12 -10.42 -18.41
C CYS A 118 4.51 -11.17 -19.61
N THR A 119 3.66 -12.17 -19.35
CA THR A 119 3.09 -13.07 -20.38
C THR A 119 2.01 -12.41 -21.24
N ILE A 120 1.49 -11.26 -20.80
CA ILE A 120 0.50 -10.43 -21.52
C ILE A 120 1.12 -9.21 -22.18
N HIS A 121 2.45 -9.11 -22.22
CA HIS A 121 3.18 -8.02 -22.86
C HIS A 121 3.13 -8.18 -24.40
N PRO A 122 3.01 -7.08 -25.18
CA PRO A 122 2.96 -7.13 -26.64
C PRO A 122 4.16 -7.84 -27.29
N ALA A 123 5.34 -7.77 -26.67
CA ALA A 123 6.53 -8.51 -27.11
C ALA A 123 6.38 -10.04 -27.03
N ILE A 124 5.51 -10.55 -26.15
CA ILE A 124 5.25 -11.98 -25.96
C ILE A 124 3.99 -12.42 -26.71
N THR A 125 2.99 -11.54 -26.84
CA THR A 125 1.69 -11.83 -27.45
C THR A 125 1.62 -11.52 -28.96
N GLY A 126 2.76 -11.37 -29.63
CA GLY A 126 2.81 -11.11 -31.07
C GLY A 126 2.26 -9.73 -31.48
N GLY A 127 2.45 -8.72 -30.62
CA GLY A 127 2.04 -7.33 -30.86
C GLY A 127 0.70 -6.94 -30.24
N ASN A 128 -0.08 -7.90 -29.71
CA ASN A 128 -1.37 -7.61 -29.09
C ASN A 128 -1.20 -7.20 -27.62
N ASP A 129 -1.34 -5.91 -27.28
CA ASP A 129 -1.18 -5.46 -25.90
C ASP A 129 -2.42 -5.79 -25.06
N LEU A 130 -2.29 -6.84 -24.23
CA LEU A 130 -3.36 -7.32 -23.35
C LEU A 130 -3.32 -6.66 -21.96
N ARG A 131 -2.35 -5.81 -21.70
CA ARG A 131 -2.16 -5.13 -20.42
C ARG A 131 -3.22 -4.04 -20.23
N PRO A 132 -3.67 -3.78 -18.99
CA PRO A 132 -4.47 -2.59 -18.71
C PRO A 132 -3.69 -1.32 -19.04
N GLU A 133 -4.43 -0.25 -19.32
CA GLU A 133 -3.92 1.09 -19.61
C GLU A 133 -2.78 1.51 -18.66
N HIS A 134 -2.96 1.32 -17.35
CA HIS A 134 -1.97 1.69 -16.34
C HIS A 134 -0.62 0.97 -16.49
N CYS A 135 -0.62 -0.29 -16.93
CA CYS A 135 0.60 -1.06 -17.19
C CYS A 135 1.19 -0.71 -18.57
N ALA A 136 0.35 -0.39 -19.55
CA ALA A 136 0.80 0.01 -20.89
C ALA A 136 1.58 1.32 -20.87
N TYR A 137 1.17 2.29 -20.03
CA TYR A 137 1.87 3.57 -19.86
C TYR A 137 3.07 3.51 -18.90
N LEU A 138 3.36 2.37 -18.27
CA LEU A 138 4.51 2.25 -17.38
C LEU A 138 5.81 2.39 -18.17
N GLY A 139 6.64 3.35 -17.76
CA GLY A 139 7.86 3.69 -18.47
C GLY A 139 7.71 4.77 -19.52
N SER A 140 6.60 5.51 -19.56
CA SER A 140 6.48 6.66 -20.45
C SER A 140 7.63 7.65 -20.20
N LEU A 141 8.32 8.06 -21.26
CA LEU A 141 9.44 9.01 -21.19
C LEU A 141 8.97 10.42 -20.81
N ASP A 142 7.70 10.73 -21.09
CA ASP A 142 7.09 12.01 -20.72
C ASP A 142 6.64 12.05 -19.26
N ALA A 143 6.53 10.89 -18.61
CA ALA A 143 6.13 10.82 -17.21
C ALA A 143 7.27 11.29 -16.30
N ARG A 144 6.95 12.18 -15.37
CA ARG A 144 7.86 12.74 -14.36
C ARG A 144 7.74 12.00 -13.03
N PRO A 145 8.70 12.17 -12.09
CA PRO A 145 8.51 11.70 -10.72
C PRO A 145 7.14 12.11 -10.17
N ASP A 146 6.48 11.18 -9.49
CA ASP A 146 5.12 11.30 -8.93
C ASP A 146 3.96 11.31 -9.95
N GLU A 147 4.24 11.22 -11.26
CA GLU A 147 3.23 11.05 -12.29
C GLU A 147 2.96 9.56 -12.60
N ARG A 148 1.75 9.28 -13.11
CA ARG A 148 1.39 7.92 -13.52
C ARG A 148 2.27 7.47 -14.69
N GLY A 149 2.74 6.24 -14.62
CA GLY A 149 3.59 5.67 -15.66
C GLY A 149 5.07 6.03 -15.51
N TYR A 150 5.47 6.81 -14.49
CA TYR A 150 6.89 7.03 -14.22
C TYR A 150 7.61 5.74 -13.85
N CYS A 151 8.79 5.54 -14.44
CA CYS A 151 9.69 4.44 -14.10
C CYS A 151 11.12 4.96 -14.02
N ARG A 152 11.73 4.91 -12.83
CA ARG A 152 13.11 5.38 -12.62
C ARG A 152 14.11 4.69 -13.53
N ILE A 153 13.93 3.39 -13.79
CA ILE A 153 14.85 2.59 -14.60
C ILE A 153 14.86 3.09 -16.05
N ILE A 154 13.66 3.28 -16.64
CA ILE A 154 13.53 3.78 -18.01
C ILE A 154 13.97 5.25 -18.11
N HIS A 155 13.58 6.07 -17.15
CA HIS A 155 14.03 7.47 -17.09
C HIS A 155 15.56 7.56 -16.97
N THR A 156 16.19 6.69 -16.16
CA THR A 156 17.65 6.60 -16.06
C THR A 156 18.28 6.20 -17.38
N ALA A 157 17.72 5.19 -18.07
CA ALA A 157 18.20 4.76 -19.38
C ALA A 157 18.15 5.88 -20.43
N ALA A 158 17.08 6.67 -20.44
CA ALA A 158 16.97 7.82 -21.32
C ALA A 158 18.00 8.90 -20.96
N ALA A 159 18.10 9.28 -19.69
CA ALA A 159 19.02 10.31 -19.22
C ALA A 159 20.50 9.93 -19.35
N SER A 160 20.82 8.64 -19.34
CA SER A 160 22.19 8.13 -19.45
C SER A 160 22.61 7.70 -20.84
N SER A 161 21.78 7.93 -21.86
CA SER A 161 22.00 7.42 -23.23
C SER A 161 22.24 5.89 -23.27
N GLY A 162 21.50 5.14 -22.46
CA GLY A 162 21.56 3.68 -22.44
C GLY A 162 22.74 3.07 -21.67
N ASP A 163 23.42 3.84 -20.81
CA ASP A 163 24.52 3.32 -19.98
C ASP A 163 24.03 2.20 -19.04
N ILE A 164 24.40 0.96 -19.39
CA ILE A 164 24.00 -0.27 -18.69
C ILE A 164 24.39 -0.23 -17.20
N SER A 165 25.53 0.37 -16.84
CA SER A 165 25.95 0.40 -15.43
C SER A 165 25.01 1.27 -14.60
N LYS A 166 24.57 2.40 -15.14
CA LYS A 166 23.61 3.29 -14.47
C LYS A 166 22.22 2.67 -14.41
N ILE A 167 21.80 1.96 -15.48
CA ILE A 167 20.52 1.23 -15.50
C ILE A 167 20.52 0.13 -14.43
N LYS A 168 21.61 -0.64 -14.29
CA LYS A 168 21.74 -1.66 -13.24
C LYS A 168 21.68 -1.06 -11.84
N ALA A 169 22.36 0.05 -11.59
CA ALA A 169 22.28 0.75 -10.32
C ALA A 169 20.84 1.23 -10.02
N ALA A 170 20.10 1.71 -11.02
CA ALA A 170 18.70 2.08 -10.85
C ALA A 170 17.81 0.87 -10.55
N ILE A 171 18.05 -0.28 -11.19
CA ILE A 171 17.36 -1.54 -10.88
C ILE A 171 17.61 -1.95 -9.43
N GLU A 172 18.88 -1.99 -9.00
CA GLU A 172 19.26 -2.37 -7.64
C GLU A 172 18.63 -1.44 -6.58
N MET A 173 18.59 -0.14 -6.86
CA MET A 173 17.94 0.84 -6.00
C MET A 173 16.43 0.57 -5.86
N GLU A 174 15.71 0.39 -6.96
CA GLU A 174 14.27 0.10 -6.94
C GLU A 174 13.97 -1.23 -6.24
N GLN A 175 14.80 -2.26 -6.46
CA GLN A 175 14.68 -3.53 -5.77
C GLN A 175 14.89 -3.39 -4.26
N GLY A 176 15.95 -2.71 -3.83
CA GLY A 176 16.23 -2.53 -2.40
C GLY A 176 15.11 -1.76 -1.68
N VAL A 177 14.55 -0.73 -2.33
CA VAL A 177 13.40 0.01 -1.80
C VAL A 177 12.16 -0.89 -1.70
N SER A 178 11.86 -1.65 -2.75
CA SER A 178 10.74 -2.59 -2.80
C SER A 178 10.85 -3.68 -1.71
N GLU A 179 12.01 -4.32 -1.59
CA GLU A 179 12.28 -5.36 -0.60
C GLU A 179 12.14 -4.82 0.83
N ARG A 180 12.65 -3.62 1.10
CA ARG A 180 12.49 -2.97 2.40
C ARG A 180 11.00 -2.79 2.75
N PHE A 181 10.21 -2.18 1.87
CA PHE A 181 8.77 -1.98 2.13
C PHE A 181 8.00 -3.29 2.27
N TYR A 182 8.41 -4.34 1.52
CA TYR A 182 7.82 -5.67 1.62
C TYR A 182 8.10 -6.31 2.98
N ASN A 183 9.36 -6.22 3.46
CA ASN A 183 9.78 -6.81 4.73
C ASN A 183 9.21 -6.06 5.93
N GLU A 184 9.08 -4.74 5.86
CA GLU A 184 8.46 -3.91 6.89
C GLU A 184 6.92 -3.96 6.86
N GLY A 185 6.33 -4.47 5.77
CA GLY A 185 4.88 -4.51 5.58
C GLY A 185 4.16 -5.52 6.49
N CYS A 186 2.94 -5.17 6.88
CA CYS A 186 2.04 -6.05 7.63
C CYS A 186 1.42 -7.13 6.75
N LYS A 187 1.08 -8.28 7.34
CA LYS A 187 0.48 -9.41 6.60
C LYS A 187 -1.02 -9.25 6.32
N SER A 188 -1.69 -8.33 7.00
CA SER A 188 -3.11 -8.07 6.82
C SER A 188 -3.45 -6.59 7.03
N ALA A 189 -4.62 -6.19 6.52
CA ALA A 189 -5.14 -4.83 6.72
C ALA A 189 -5.36 -4.53 8.21
N GLU A 190 -5.80 -5.51 9.00
CA GLU A 190 -5.99 -5.37 10.45
C GLU A 190 -4.69 -4.99 11.15
N MET A 191 -3.61 -5.75 10.90
CA MET A 191 -2.31 -5.48 11.50
C MET A 191 -1.78 -4.09 11.10
N ALA A 192 -1.99 -3.69 9.84
CA ALA A 192 -1.58 -2.37 9.37
C ALA A 192 -2.37 -1.25 10.06
N VAL A 193 -3.68 -1.43 10.24
CA VAL A 193 -4.53 -0.49 10.98
C VAL A 193 -4.13 -0.41 12.43
N ASP A 194 -3.85 -1.54 13.08
CA ASP A 194 -3.41 -1.55 14.47
C ASP A 194 -2.12 -0.74 14.64
N ALA A 195 -1.15 -0.91 13.75
CA ALA A 195 0.09 -0.12 13.75
C ALA A 195 -0.15 1.38 13.52
N VAL A 196 -1.11 1.75 12.65
CA VAL A 196 -1.51 3.15 12.44
C VAL A 196 -2.18 3.73 13.70
N LEU A 197 -3.07 2.97 14.33
CA LEU A 197 -3.77 3.39 15.53
C LEU A 197 -2.84 3.60 16.71
N GLU A 198 -1.83 2.75 16.90
CA GLU A 198 -0.83 2.94 17.96
C GLU A 198 -0.07 4.26 17.77
N LYS A 199 0.43 4.55 16.57
CA LYS A 199 1.09 5.83 16.26
C LYS A 199 0.16 7.03 16.44
N LEU A 200 -1.11 6.88 16.06
CA LEU A 200 -2.10 7.93 16.20
C LEU A 200 -2.42 8.20 17.67
N LYS A 201 -2.53 7.17 18.51
CA LYS A 201 -2.72 7.32 19.97
C LYS A 201 -1.56 8.07 20.61
N GLU A 202 -0.33 7.73 20.24
CA GLU A 202 0.88 8.43 20.70
C GLU A 202 0.83 9.91 20.34
N TYR A 203 0.57 10.23 19.07
CA TYR A 203 0.44 11.60 18.61
C TYR A 203 -0.64 12.38 19.37
N VAL A 204 -1.85 11.80 19.51
CA VAL A 204 -2.97 12.47 20.17
C VAL A 204 -2.67 12.68 21.66
N ARG A 205 -1.98 11.75 22.33
CA ARG A 205 -1.55 11.91 23.72
C ARG A 205 -0.67 13.13 23.95
N GLU A 206 0.23 13.39 23.01
CA GLU A 206 1.19 14.49 23.11
C GLU A 206 0.60 15.84 22.65
N ASN A 207 -0.26 15.82 21.63
CA ASN A 207 -0.65 17.05 20.92
C ASN A 207 -2.11 17.47 21.12
N ALA A 208 -3.00 16.53 21.45
CA ALA A 208 -4.43 16.81 21.63
C ALA A 208 -5.07 15.84 22.63
N PRO A 209 -4.62 15.81 23.89
CA PRO A 209 -5.04 14.81 24.88
C PRO A 209 -6.55 14.79 25.13
N GLN A 210 -7.24 15.90 24.91
CA GLN A 210 -8.72 16.00 24.98
C GLN A 210 -9.45 15.12 23.95
N LEU A 211 -8.73 14.64 22.92
CA LEU A 211 -9.25 13.79 21.84
C LEU A 211 -8.94 12.30 22.06
N LEU A 212 -8.29 11.90 23.15
CA LEU A 212 -8.08 10.49 23.48
C LEU A 212 -9.37 9.84 23.97
N SER A 213 -9.59 8.57 23.63
CA SER A 213 -10.54 7.75 24.38
C SER A 213 -10.06 7.66 25.82
N ILE A 214 -10.89 8.09 26.77
CA ILE A 214 -10.84 7.52 28.11
C ILE A 214 -11.21 6.06 27.89
N GLU A 215 -10.26 5.14 28.04
CA GLU A 215 -10.61 3.73 28.23
C GLU A 215 -11.49 3.70 29.47
N THR A 216 -12.80 3.74 29.29
CA THR A 216 -13.70 3.20 30.30
C THR A 216 -13.31 1.74 30.41
N GLN A 217 -12.46 1.42 31.40
CA GLN A 217 -12.39 0.07 31.93
C GLN A 217 -13.85 -0.38 31.99
N LYS A 218 -14.20 -1.44 31.25
CA LYS A 218 -15.53 -2.02 31.37
C LYS A 218 -15.70 -2.30 32.85
N ASN A 219 -16.52 -1.49 33.53
CA ASN A 219 -16.92 -1.79 34.89
C ASN A 219 -17.40 -3.24 34.85
N PRO A 220 -16.98 -4.10 35.80
CA PRO A 220 -17.41 -5.49 35.80
C PRO A 220 -18.92 -5.53 35.60
N GLY A 221 -19.40 -6.39 34.71
CA GLY A 221 -20.83 -6.56 34.52
C GLY A 221 -21.47 -6.82 35.89
N ARG A 222 -22.71 -6.37 36.11
CA ARG A 222 -23.41 -6.51 37.42
C ARG A 222 -23.27 -7.91 38.03
N ASN A 223 -23.18 -8.95 37.20
CA ASN A 223 -23.07 -10.35 37.62
C ASN A 223 -21.64 -10.93 37.62
N ASP A 224 -20.64 -10.20 37.13
CA ASP A 224 -19.24 -10.64 37.08
C ASP A 224 -18.61 -10.64 38.48
N PRO A 225 -17.54 -11.42 38.71
CA PRO A 225 -16.79 -11.38 39.95
C PRO A 225 -16.29 -9.96 40.25
N CYS A 226 -16.46 -9.52 41.50
CA CYS A 226 -16.01 -8.22 41.93
C CYS A 226 -14.48 -8.18 41.99
N TYR A 227 -13.89 -7.08 41.53
CA TYR A 227 -12.44 -6.89 41.47
C TYR A 227 -11.73 -6.88 42.84
N CYS A 228 -12.46 -6.78 43.95
CA CYS A 228 -11.89 -6.75 45.31
C CYS A 228 -11.43 -8.13 45.83
N GLY A 229 -11.52 -9.18 45.01
CA GLY A 229 -11.12 -10.54 45.41
C GLY A 229 -12.09 -11.23 46.37
N SER A 230 -13.25 -10.63 46.68
CA SER A 230 -14.24 -11.21 47.61
C SER A 230 -14.97 -12.45 47.08
N GLY A 231 -14.82 -12.78 45.79
CA GLY A 231 -15.59 -13.83 45.11
C GLY A 231 -17.08 -13.52 44.91
N ARG A 232 -17.57 -12.35 45.35
CA ARG A 232 -18.97 -11.93 45.19
C ARG A 232 -19.20 -11.31 43.82
N LYS A 233 -20.43 -11.41 43.29
CA LYS A 233 -20.86 -10.68 42.09
C LYS A 233 -20.73 -9.16 42.33
N PHE A 234 -20.32 -8.39 41.32
CA PHE A 234 -20.10 -6.94 41.41
C PHE A 234 -21.29 -6.20 42.04
N LYS A 235 -22.53 -6.52 41.62
CA LYS A 235 -23.78 -5.96 42.17
C LYS A 235 -24.02 -6.19 43.67
N LYS A 236 -23.34 -7.17 44.27
CA LYS A 236 -23.45 -7.51 45.70
C LYS A 236 -22.24 -7.02 46.50
N CYS A 237 -21.38 -6.21 45.89
CA CYS A 237 -20.15 -5.74 46.51
C CYS A 237 -19.93 -4.25 46.19
N HIS A 238 -19.23 -3.93 45.11
CA HIS A 238 -18.88 -2.54 44.76
C HIS A 238 -19.81 -1.90 43.72
N GLY A 239 -20.78 -2.64 43.17
CA GLY A 239 -21.68 -2.16 42.13
C GLY A 239 -23.07 -1.78 42.63
N MET A 240 -23.15 -0.87 43.61
CA MET A 240 -24.41 -0.39 44.22
C MET A 240 -25.53 -0.19 43.19
#